data_AF-A0A349DDE8-F1
#
_entry.id   AF-A0A349DDE8-F1
#
_cell.length_a   1.000
_cell.length_b   1.000
_cell.length_c   1.000
_cell.angle_alpha   90.00
_cell.angle_beta   90.00
_cell.angle_gamma   90.00
#
_symmetry.space_group_name_H-M   'P 1'
#
loop_
_entity.id
_entity.type
_entity.pdbx_description
1 polymer ?
#
loop_
_entity_poly.entity_id
_entity_poly.type
_entity_poly.pdbx_seq_one_letter_code
_entity_poly.pdbx_strand_id
1 'polypeptide(L)'
;IEGMILAAKYARENKLPYFGICLGMQIAVIEYARHVCGITDAHSGEFDEICKNKVIDFMPGQSENIDKGGTLRLGAYPCIIAEGTTMERCYGTNEISERHRHRYEFNNDYRDILT
;
A
#
# COMPACT_ATOMS: atom_id res chain seq x y z
N ILE A 1 -9.81 9.14 -5.91
CA ILE A 1 -9.33 7.80 -6.32
C ILE A 1 -10.43 6.74 -6.47
N GLU A 2 -11.70 7.09 -6.25
CA GLU A 2 -12.82 6.13 -6.22
C GLU A 2 -12.99 5.24 -7.46
N GLY A 3 -12.76 5.76 -8.67
CA GLY A 3 -12.80 4.93 -9.88
C GLY A 3 -11.76 3.82 -9.91
N MET A 4 -10.57 4.06 -9.33
CA MET A 4 -9.53 3.04 -9.21
C MET A 4 -9.89 1.99 -8.15
N ILE A 5 -10.51 2.42 -7.04
CA ILE A 5 -11.01 1.53 -5.99
C ILE A 5 -12.09 0.61 -6.56
N LEU A 6 -13.04 1.16 -7.36
CA LEU A 6 -14.06 0.38 -8.04
C LEU A 6 -13.45 -0.66 -9.00
N ALA A 7 -12.42 -0.28 -9.76
CA ALA A 7 -11.73 -1.20 -10.66
C ALA A 7 -11.00 -2.33 -9.90
N ALA A 8 -10.33 -2.01 -8.78
CA ALA A 8 -9.68 -2.99 -7.91
C ALA A 8 -10.71 -3.95 -7.30
N LYS A 9 -11.85 -3.43 -6.83
CA LYS A 9 -12.97 -4.22 -6.30
C LYS A 9 -13.49 -5.19 -7.35
N TYR A 10 -13.74 -4.67 -8.56
CA TYR A 10 -14.20 -5.48 -9.67
C TYR A 10 -13.22 -6.61 -9.97
N ALA A 11 -11.91 -6.33 -10.03
CA ALA A 11 -10.90 -7.35 -10.27
C ALA A 11 -10.89 -8.42 -9.18
N ARG A 12 -10.95 -8.03 -7.89
CA ARG A 12 -10.99 -8.95 -6.75
C ARG A 12 -12.23 -9.85 -6.78
N GLU A 13 -13.42 -9.26 -6.94
CA GLU A 13 -14.69 -10.01 -6.89
C GLU A 13 -14.85 -10.95 -8.08
N ASN A 14 -14.31 -10.59 -9.24
CA ASN A 14 -14.34 -11.42 -10.45
C ASN A 14 -13.10 -12.32 -10.61
N LYS A 15 -12.20 -12.37 -9.61
CA LYS A 15 -10.97 -13.18 -9.63
C LYS A 15 -10.08 -12.91 -10.84
N LEU A 16 -10.04 -11.66 -11.30
CA LEU A 16 -9.17 -11.22 -12.37
C LEU A 16 -7.77 -10.94 -11.80
N PRO A 17 -6.69 -11.30 -12.51
CA PRO A 17 -5.35 -10.90 -12.13
C PRO A 17 -5.25 -9.38 -11.99
N TYR A 18 -4.73 -8.92 -10.85
CA TYR A 18 -4.53 -7.52 -10.54
C TYR A 18 -3.07 -7.29 -10.16
N PHE A 19 -2.42 -6.31 -10.79
CA PHE A 19 -1.05 -5.91 -10.48
C PHE A 19 -0.99 -4.41 -10.22
N GLY A 20 -0.98 -4.03 -8.93
CA GLY A 20 -0.98 -2.65 -8.48
C GLY A 20 0.44 -2.12 -8.29
N ILE A 21 0.86 -1.17 -9.13
CA ILE A 21 2.17 -0.52 -9.02
C ILE A 21 2.03 0.82 -8.29
N CYS A 22 2.88 1.06 -7.28
CA CYS A 22 2.92 2.33 -6.55
C CYS A 22 1.54 2.69 -5.98
N LEU A 23 0.89 3.75 -6.49
CA LEU A 23 -0.49 4.11 -6.11
C LEU A 23 -1.45 2.92 -6.28
N GLY A 24 -1.27 2.06 -7.28
CA GLY A 24 -2.09 0.85 -7.44
C GLY A 24 -2.06 -0.08 -6.22
N MET A 25 -0.90 -0.24 -5.58
CA MET A 25 -0.81 -1.02 -4.33
C MET A 25 -1.61 -0.34 -3.21
N GLN A 26 -1.52 0.98 -3.08
CA GLN A 26 -2.31 1.75 -2.11
C GLN A 26 -3.82 1.61 -2.35
N ILE A 27 -4.26 1.65 -3.62
CA ILE A 27 -5.66 1.42 -3.99
C ILE A 27 -6.13 0.03 -3.56
N ALA A 28 -5.32 -1.01 -3.79
CA ALA A 28 -5.67 -2.37 -3.38
C ALA A 28 -5.86 -2.49 -1.86
N VAL A 29 -4.98 -1.85 -1.06
CA VAL A 29 -5.12 -1.81 0.40
C VAL A 29 -6.41 -1.11 0.82
N ILE A 30 -6.70 0.07 0.25
CA ILE A 30 -7.92 0.83 0.58
C ILE A 30 -9.17 0.04 0.20
N GLU A 31 -9.19 -0.59 -0.97
CA GLU A 31 -10.30 -1.42 -1.43
C GLU A 31 -10.55 -2.59 -0.48
N TYR A 32 -9.49 -3.33 -0.12
CA TYR A 32 -9.60 -4.49 0.75
C TYR A 32 -10.06 -4.10 2.16
N ALA A 33 -9.49 -3.03 2.73
CA ALA A 33 -9.89 -2.51 4.03
C ALA A 33 -11.38 -2.12 4.07
N ARG A 34 -11.87 -1.40 3.05
CA ARG A 34 -13.27 -0.95 2.96
C ARG A 34 -14.26 -2.09 2.77
N HIS A 35 -13.95 -3.02 1.86
CA HIS A 35 -14.93 -3.98 1.36
C HIS A 35 -14.82 -5.38 1.95
N VAL A 36 -13.63 -5.78 2.40
CA VAL A 36 -13.40 -7.11 2.99
C VAL A 36 -13.32 -7.02 4.51
N CYS A 37 -12.55 -6.07 5.04
CA CYS A 37 -12.36 -5.92 6.49
C CYS A 37 -13.42 -5.01 7.15
N GLY A 38 -14.29 -4.35 6.37
CA GLY A 38 -15.38 -3.52 6.89
C GLY A 38 -14.98 -2.16 7.46
N ILE A 39 -13.75 -1.69 7.20
CA ILE A 39 -13.25 -0.38 7.62
C ILE A 39 -13.68 0.65 6.57
N THR A 40 -14.94 1.05 6.63
CA THR A 40 -15.62 1.78 5.53
C THR A 40 -15.04 3.16 5.22
N ASP A 41 -14.41 3.83 6.19
CA ASP A 41 -13.75 5.12 6.03
C ASP A 41 -12.24 4.99 5.74
N ALA A 42 -11.72 3.78 5.52
CA ALA A 42 -10.31 3.57 5.23
C ALA A 42 -9.87 4.42 4.03
N HIS A 43 -8.81 5.20 4.18
CA HIS A 43 -8.30 6.05 3.11
C HIS A 43 -6.77 6.18 3.19
N SER A 44 -6.21 6.77 2.13
CA SER A 44 -4.89 7.40 2.18
C SER A 44 -4.99 8.82 2.71
N GLY A 45 -4.12 9.17 3.65
CA GLY A 45 -3.94 10.53 4.15
C GLY A 45 -3.55 11.54 3.05
N GLU A 46 -3.04 11.07 1.90
CA GLU A 46 -2.76 11.92 0.73
C GLU A 46 -4.03 12.56 0.14
N PHE A 47 -5.13 11.82 0.15
CA PHE A 47 -6.36 12.19 -0.55
C PHE A 47 -7.50 12.55 0.41
N ASP A 48 -7.43 12.08 1.66
CA ASP A 48 -8.37 12.39 2.72
C ASP A 48 -7.63 12.56 4.05
N GLU A 49 -7.28 13.80 4.37
CA GLU A 49 -6.53 14.13 5.59
C GLU A 49 -7.38 13.96 6.87
N ILE A 50 -8.70 13.97 6.76
CA ILE A 50 -9.65 13.96 7.89
C ILE A 50 -10.20 12.56 8.21
N CYS A 51 -9.98 11.56 7.34
CA CYS A 51 -10.38 10.19 7.61
C CYS A 51 -9.72 9.68 8.90
N LYS A 52 -10.47 8.87 9.67
CA LYS A 52 -9.96 8.31 10.93
C LYS A 52 -9.04 7.14 10.66
N ASN A 53 -9.39 6.32 9.67
CA ASN A 53 -8.65 5.11 9.35
C ASN A 53 -7.68 5.32 8.17
N LYS A 54 -6.53 5.94 8.46
CA LYS A 54 -5.45 6.13 7.49
C LYS A 54 -4.65 4.85 7.32
N VAL A 55 -5.10 3.98 6.42
CA VAL A 55 -4.42 2.71 6.08
C VAL A 55 -3.17 2.94 5.21
N ILE A 56 -3.11 4.08 4.54
CA ILE A 56 -1.95 4.57 3.82
C ILE A 56 -1.63 5.98 4.36
N ASP A 57 -0.43 6.21 4.88
CA ASP A 57 -0.03 7.52 5.38
C ASP A 57 1.51 7.66 5.42
N PHE A 58 2.01 8.78 5.92
CA PHE A 58 3.40 8.90 6.31
C PHE A 58 3.75 7.92 7.45
N MET A 59 4.96 7.39 7.43
CA MET A 59 5.46 6.59 8.55
C MET A 59 5.69 7.46 9.79
N PRO A 60 5.56 6.91 11.02
CA PRO A 60 5.93 7.61 12.24
C PRO A 60 7.34 8.21 12.15
N GLY A 61 7.46 9.50 12.48
CA GLY A 61 8.72 10.26 12.38
C GLY A 61 9.00 10.91 11.02
N GLN A 62 8.20 10.65 9.98
CA GLN A 62 8.31 11.35 8.69
C GLN A 62 7.51 12.67 8.66
N SER A 63 6.46 12.82 9.47
CA SER A 63 5.48 13.91 9.36
C SER A 63 5.80 15.18 10.16
N GLU A 64 6.49 15.07 11.29
CA GLU A 64 6.52 16.17 12.28
C GLU A 64 7.55 17.27 11.99
N ASN A 65 8.60 17.02 11.21
CA ASN A 65 9.70 17.98 11.03
C ASN A 65 10.33 18.00 9.63
N ILE A 66 9.70 17.36 8.64
CA ILE A 66 10.30 17.19 7.32
C ILE A 66 9.47 17.95 6.29
N ASP A 67 10.12 18.86 5.55
CA ASP A 67 9.53 19.51 4.38
C ASP A 67 8.91 18.43 3.47
N LYS A 68 7.74 18.68 2.84
CA LYS A 68 6.99 17.62 2.10
C LYS A 68 7.79 16.98 0.94
N GLY A 69 9.00 17.47 0.66
CA GLY A 69 10.01 16.86 -0.21
C GLY A 69 10.93 15.82 0.45
N GLY A 70 11.16 15.83 1.77
CA GLY A 70 12.10 14.97 2.48
C GLY A 70 11.54 13.64 2.99
N THR A 71 10.23 13.39 2.86
CA THR A 71 9.57 12.12 3.20
C THR A 71 9.61 11.09 2.07
N LEU A 72 10.25 11.44 0.94
CA LEU A 72 10.32 10.62 -0.25
C LEU A 72 11.27 9.43 -0.06
N ARG A 73 10.73 8.21 -0.11
CA ARG A 73 11.53 7.02 -0.36
C ARG A 73 11.97 7.05 -1.83
N LEU A 74 13.27 7.21 -2.07
CA LEU A 74 13.84 7.37 -3.40
C LEU A 74 15.07 6.49 -3.59
N GLY A 75 15.10 5.72 -4.68
CA GLY A 75 16.25 4.90 -5.04
C GLY A 75 16.03 3.42 -4.72
N ALA A 76 17.11 2.65 -4.74
CA ALA A 76 17.08 1.21 -4.52
C ALA A 76 17.01 0.89 -3.02
N TYR A 77 16.08 0.04 -2.62
CA TYR A 77 15.96 -0.45 -1.24
C TYR A 77 15.96 -1.98 -1.24
N PRO A 78 16.56 -2.61 -0.21
CA PRO A 78 16.46 -4.05 -0.03
C PRO A 78 15.02 -4.42 0.38
N CYS A 79 14.51 -5.49 -0.23
CA CYS A 79 13.22 -6.07 0.10
C CYS A 79 13.43 -7.56 0.41
N ILE A 80 12.94 -7.99 1.57
CA ILE A 80 12.91 -9.39 1.96
C ILE A 80 11.56 -9.96 1.53
N ILE A 81 11.60 -10.97 0.67
CA ILE A 81 10.42 -11.67 0.18
C ILE A 81 10.03 -12.75 1.20
N ALA A 82 8.75 -12.81 1.54
CA ALA A 82 8.21 -13.87 2.38
C ALA A 82 8.18 -15.21 1.64
N GLU A 83 8.58 -16.27 2.34
CA GLU A 83 8.58 -17.65 1.85
C GLU A 83 7.17 -18.13 1.47
N GLY A 84 7.09 -19.02 0.47
CA GLY A 84 5.84 -19.60 -0.01
C GLY A 84 4.95 -18.65 -0.81
N THR A 85 5.42 -17.44 -1.12
CA THR A 85 4.64 -16.44 -1.87
C THR A 85 4.83 -16.55 -3.38
N THR A 86 3.88 -16.00 -4.14
CA THR A 86 4.05 -15.84 -5.59
C THR A 86 5.30 -15.01 -5.94
N MET A 87 5.67 -14.04 -5.09
CA MET A 87 6.90 -13.25 -5.30
C MET A 87 8.15 -14.13 -5.22
N GLU A 88 8.25 -15.02 -4.23
CA GLU A 88 9.39 -15.95 -4.11
C GLU A 88 9.54 -16.81 -5.37
N ARG A 89 8.42 -17.39 -5.85
CA ARG A 89 8.41 -18.18 -7.09
C ARG A 89 8.86 -17.38 -8.32
N CYS A 90 8.46 -16.10 -8.41
CA CYS A 90 8.79 -15.26 -9.56
C CYS A 90 10.25 -14.79 -9.55
N TYR A 91 10.79 -14.42 -8.38
CA TYR A 91 12.14 -13.89 -8.26
C TYR A 91 13.22 -14.98 -8.10
N GLY A 92 12.87 -16.16 -7.57
CA GLY A 92 13.81 -17.26 -7.34
C GLY A 92 14.87 -16.99 -6.25
N THR A 93 14.68 -15.93 -5.46
CA THR A 93 15.53 -15.51 -4.35
C THR A 93 14.68 -14.78 -3.31
N ASN A 94 15.14 -14.74 -2.06
CA ASN A 94 14.38 -14.17 -0.93
C ASN A 94 14.84 -12.74 -0.58
N GLU A 95 15.93 -12.27 -1.19
CA GLU A 95 16.42 -10.91 -1.05
C GLU A 95 16.57 -10.27 -2.43
N ILE A 96 15.88 -9.15 -2.64
CA ILE A 96 15.89 -8.38 -3.88
C ILE A 96 16.17 -6.90 -3.59
N SER A 97 16.50 -6.15 -4.63
CA SER A 97 16.70 -4.70 -4.55
C SER A 97 15.83 -4.00 -5.59
N GLU A 98 14.87 -3.21 -5.12
CA GLU A 98 13.88 -2.56 -5.98
C GLU A 98 13.91 -1.05 -5.85
N ARG A 99 13.58 -0.36 -6.94
CA ARG A 99 13.58 1.09 -6.97
C ARG A 99 12.25 1.65 -6.52
N HIS A 100 12.30 2.53 -5.53
CA HIS A 100 11.15 3.23 -4.99
C HIS A 100 11.17 4.70 -5.38
N ARG A 101 9.96 5.25 -5.55
CA ARG A 101 9.70 6.68 -5.74
C ARG A 101 8.30 7.00 -5.24
N HIS A 102 8.12 6.97 -3.93
CA HIS A 102 6.84 7.24 -3.28
C HIS A 102 7.06 7.85 -1.89
N ARG A 103 5.99 8.43 -1.33
CA ARG A 103 6.01 9.15 -0.04
C ARG A 103 5.11 8.51 1.02
N TYR A 104 3.99 7.97 0.57
CA TYR A 104 2.99 7.38 1.43
C TYR A 104 3.17 5.87 1.46
N GLU A 105 3.16 5.35 2.68
CA GLU A 105 3.48 3.98 3.01
C GLU A 105 2.25 3.31 3.61
N PHE A 106 2.28 1.98 3.70
CA PHE A 106 1.28 1.24 4.46
C PHE A 106 1.40 1.52 5.96
N ASN A 107 0.29 1.86 6.61
CA ASN A 107 0.27 2.09 8.05
C ASN A 107 0.33 0.75 8.80
N ASN A 108 1.43 0.53 9.53
CA ASN A 108 1.68 -0.72 10.25
C ASN A 108 0.66 -1.03 11.35
N ASP A 109 -0.09 -0.05 11.84
CA ASP A 109 -1.18 -0.28 12.81
C ASP A 109 -2.27 -1.21 12.25
N TYR A 110 -2.37 -1.32 10.92
CA TYR A 110 -3.33 -2.19 10.23
C TYR A 110 -2.74 -3.50 9.74
N ARG A 111 -1.46 -3.77 10.00
CA ARG A 111 -0.76 -4.96 9.47
C ARG A 111 -1.52 -6.23 9.85
N ASP A 112 -1.77 -6.44 11.14
CA ASP A 112 -2.40 -7.68 11.65
C ASP A 112 -3.85 -7.87 11.17
N ILE A 113 -4.52 -6.81 10.73
CA ILE A 113 -5.91 -6.86 10.25
C ILE A 113 -5.98 -7.11 8.73
N LEU A 114 -4.94 -6.70 8.00
CA LEU A 114 -4.93 -6.67 6.54
C LEU A 114 -3.97 -7.69 5.89
N THR A 115 -3.17 -8.40 6.68
CA THR A 115 -2.26 -9.48 6.22
C THR A 115 -2.57 -10.79 6.93
#